data_AF-A0A939XZT4-F1
#
_entry.id   AF-A0A939XZT4-F1
#
_cell.length_a   1.000
_cell.length_b   1.000
_cell.length_c   1.000
_cell.angle_alpha   90.00
_cell.angle_beta   90.00
_cell.angle_gamma   90.00
#
_symmetry.space_group_name_H-M   'P 1'
#
loop_
_entity.id
_entity.type
_entity.pdbx_description
1 polymer ?
#
loop_
_entity_poly.entity_id
_entity_poly.type
_entity_poly.pdbx_seq_one_letter_code
_entity_poly.pdbx_strand_id
1 'polypeptide(L)'
;MDRLKDLLSELNADSSVDCIESTFSKIANILLFKSYIKSEENKYRILEIEFYFKNKNHDDDVTIPRTTDKGMWWLHEWGVDISFNSDEKDYYGGILIRSILPLKGNDNKSEVICGPRNCCWELFYSSALEQNTMPQIITNEEQSNYSGELGRTKRHITGKKQGISGDYRFYVKNLEIKVSKDYNASPWKINQ
;
A
#
# COMPACT_ATOMS: atom_id res chain seq x y z
N MET A 1 12.22 -12.60 13.40
CA MET A 1 11.46 -11.33 13.42
C MET A 1 10.88 -11.14 12.02
N ASP A 2 9.68 -10.60 11.89
CA ASP A 2 9.00 -10.42 10.59
C ASP A 2 9.70 -9.32 9.78
N ARG A 3 10.34 -9.68 8.66
CA ARG A 3 11.18 -8.77 7.87
C ARG A 3 10.46 -7.48 7.46
N LEU A 4 9.16 -7.54 7.21
CA LEU A 4 8.36 -6.36 6.89
C LEU A 4 8.31 -5.38 8.07
N LYS A 5 8.11 -5.89 9.29
CA LYS A 5 8.07 -5.05 10.49
C LYS A 5 9.39 -4.34 10.73
N ASP A 6 10.53 -5.02 10.49
CA ASP A 6 11.85 -4.42 10.63
C ASP A 6 12.02 -3.23 9.67
N LEU A 7 11.64 -3.40 8.40
CA LEU A 7 11.69 -2.34 7.39
C LEU A 7 10.78 -1.14 7.73
N LEU A 8 9.59 -1.40 8.31
CA LEU A 8 8.67 -0.33 8.73
C LEU A 8 9.20 0.51 9.92
N SER A 9 10.24 0.02 10.61
CA SER A 9 11.01 0.78 11.62
C SER A 9 12.32 1.37 11.13
N GLU A 10 12.77 1.05 9.91
CA GLU A 10 14.11 1.43 9.45
C GLU A 10 14.23 2.95 9.20
N LEU A 11 13.13 3.58 8.80
CA LEU A 11 13.07 5.02 8.53
C LEU A 11 12.95 5.84 9.81
N ASN A 12 13.70 6.94 9.88
CA ASN A 12 13.76 7.85 11.02
C ASN A 12 14.10 9.29 10.58
N ALA A 13 14.27 10.18 11.57
CA ALA A 13 14.56 11.60 11.39
C ALA A 13 15.81 11.89 10.53
N ASP A 14 16.80 10.99 10.54
CA ASP A 14 18.10 11.17 9.89
C ASP A 14 18.25 10.39 8.59
N SER A 15 17.25 9.59 8.21
CA SER A 15 17.29 8.80 6.96
C SER A 15 17.56 9.70 5.76
N SER A 16 18.57 9.34 4.96
CA SER A 16 18.87 10.00 3.69
C SER A 16 17.84 9.62 2.62
N VAL A 17 17.76 10.41 1.55
CA VAL A 17 16.89 10.13 0.40
C VAL A 17 17.18 8.74 -0.17
N ASP A 18 18.45 8.36 -0.37
CA ASP A 18 18.82 7.05 -0.89
C ASP A 18 18.36 5.89 0.03
N CYS A 19 18.46 6.09 1.35
CA CYS A 19 17.98 5.12 2.32
C CYS A 19 16.45 4.95 2.23
N ILE A 20 15.72 6.06 2.11
CA ILE A 20 14.27 6.09 1.95
C ILE A 20 13.86 5.36 0.67
N GLU A 21 14.47 5.68 -0.48
CA GLU A 21 14.14 5.06 -1.76
C GLU A 21 14.44 3.55 -1.79
N SER A 22 15.56 3.14 -1.20
CA SER A 22 15.92 1.74 -1.05
C SER A 22 14.91 1.00 -0.17
N THR A 23 14.50 1.61 0.94
CA THR A 23 13.54 1.03 1.89
C THR A 23 12.15 0.89 1.27
N PHE A 24 11.66 1.92 0.57
CA PHE A 24 10.40 1.86 -0.18
C PHE A 24 10.40 0.70 -1.18
N SER A 25 11.48 0.55 -1.95
CA SER A 25 11.61 -0.53 -2.93
C SER A 25 11.59 -1.92 -2.29
N LYS A 26 12.25 -2.10 -1.13
CA LYS A 26 12.24 -3.37 -0.39
C LYS A 26 10.84 -3.70 0.15
N ILE A 27 10.17 -2.71 0.74
CA ILE A 27 8.82 -2.88 1.29
C ILE A 27 7.82 -3.17 0.16
N ALA A 28 7.89 -2.44 -0.95
CA ALA A 28 7.03 -2.66 -2.11
C ALA A 28 7.15 -4.09 -2.64
N ASN A 29 8.39 -4.61 -2.74
CA ASN A 29 8.59 -5.99 -3.16
C ASN A 29 7.92 -7.00 -2.22
N ILE A 30 8.00 -6.79 -0.91
CA ILE A 30 7.35 -7.68 0.05
C ILE A 30 5.82 -7.58 -0.07
N LEU A 31 5.27 -6.36 0.02
CA LEU A 31 3.82 -6.15 0.03
C LEU A 31 3.14 -6.63 -1.26
N LEU A 32 3.75 -6.39 -2.43
CA LEU A 32 3.15 -6.66 -3.73
C LEU A 32 3.34 -8.11 -4.21
N PHE A 33 4.43 -8.78 -3.80
CA PHE A 33 4.77 -10.10 -4.33
C PHE A 33 4.84 -11.21 -3.29
N LYS A 34 5.06 -10.86 -2.02
CA LYS A 34 5.28 -11.83 -0.93
C LYS A 34 4.24 -11.73 0.17
N SER A 35 3.21 -10.90 0.00
CA SER A 35 2.19 -10.71 1.02
C SER A 35 0.78 -10.80 0.44
N TYR A 36 -0.17 -11.12 1.32
CA TYR A 36 -1.59 -10.94 1.08
C TYR A 36 -2.26 -10.42 2.35
N ILE A 37 -3.40 -9.75 2.20
CA ILE A 37 -4.24 -9.33 3.33
C ILE A 37 -5.25 -10.44 3.57
N LYS A 38 -5.33 -10.93 4.80
CA LYS A 38 -6.40 -11.80 5.26
C LYS A 38 -7.42 -10.94 6.01
N SER A 39 -8.67 -10.95 5.56
CA SER A 39 -9.80 -10.36 6.28
C SER A 39 -10.85 -11.45 6.46
N GLU A 40 -11.05 -11.91 7.69
CA GLU A 40 -11.91 -13.06 8.00
C GLU A 40 -11.54 -14.31 7.17
N GLU A 41 -12.45 -14.79 6.32
CA GLU A 41 -12.25 -15.90 5.39
C GLU A 41 -11.69 -15.46 4.03
N ASN A 42 -11.68 -14.15 3.76
CA ASN A 42 -11.23 -13.57 2.50
C ASN A 42 -9.73 -13.34 2.48
N LYS A 43 -9.15 -13.45 1.28
CA LYS A 43 -7.75 -13.12 1.01
C LYS A 43 -7.67 -12.14 -0.14
N TYR A 44 -6.78 -11.16 -0.03
CA TYR A 44 -6.59 -10.12 -1.03
C TYR A 44 -5.11 -9.97 -1.36
N ARG A 45 -4.76 -9.92 -2.64
CA ARG A 45 -3.43 -9.47 -3.08
C ARG A 45 -3.42 -7.96 -3.14
N ILE A 46 -2.28 -7.37 -2.77
CA ILE A 46 -2.02 -5.94 -2.97
C ILE A 46 -1.42 -5.78 -4.37
N LEU A 47 -2.00 -4.92 -5.19
CA LEU A 47 -1.54 -4.68 -6.56
C LEU A 47 -0.90 -3.31 -6.76
N GLU A 48 -1.25 -2.36 -5.90
CA GLU A 48 -0.86 -0.96 -6.04
C GLU A 48 -0.80 -0.26 -4.68
N ILE A 49 0.29 0.46 -4.43
CA ILE A 49 0.54 1.22 -3.21
C ILE A 49 1.20 2.57 -3.49
N GLU A 50 1.07 3.53 -2.57
CA GLU A 50 1.79 4.80 -2.58
C GLU A 50 2.50 5.05 -1.26
N PHE A 51 3.75 5.48 -1.31
CA PHE A 51 4.51 5.87 -0.14
C PHE A 51 4.38 7.36 0.16
N TYR A 52 4.18 7.66 1.43
CA TYR A 52 4.19 9.01 2.00
C TYR A 52 5.11 8.97 3.21
N PHE A 53 6.15 9.78 3.20
CA PHE A 53 7.07 9.89 4.31
C PHE A 53 7.65 11.28 4.34
N LYS A 54 7.81 11.84 5.54
CA LYS A 54 8.42 13.14 5.73
C LYS A 54 9.46 13.06 6.83
N ASN A 55 10.64 13.60 6.57
CA ASN A 55 11.65 13.94 7.57
C ASN A 55 12.43 15.19 7.10
N LYS A 56 13.47 15.60 7.83
CA LYS A 56 14.26 16.79 7.46
C LYS A 56 15.00 16.68 6.11
N ASN A 57 15.26 15.47 5.62
CA ASN A 57 15.97 15.21 4.37
C ASN A 57 15.01 14.90 3.20
N HIS A 58 13.73 14.71 3.48
CA HIS A 58 12.67 14.33 2.55
C HIS A 58 11.39 15.06 2.95
N ASP A 59 11.27 16.30 2.48
CA ASP A 59 10.17 17.20 2.86
C ASP A 59 8.93 16.97 1.98
N ASP A 60 8.23 15.86 2.23
CA ASP A 60 7.00 15.54 1.51
C ASP A 60 5.77 16.16 2.19
N ASP A 61 5.45 17.38 1.79
CA ASP A 61 4.47 18.25 2.43
C ASP A 61 2.98 17.84 2.27
N VAL A 62 2.73 16.78 1.50
CA VAL A 62 1.42 16.11 1.39
C VAL A 62 1.27 14.95 2.38
N THR A 63 2.34 14.55 3.06
CA THR A 63 2.28 13.52 4.10
C THR A 63 1.55 14.09 5.32
N ILE A 64 0.54 13.35 5.81
CA ILE A 64 -0.27 13.78 6.95
C ILE A 64 0.52 13.53 8.26
N PRO A 65 0.77 14.57 9.09
CA PRO A 65 1.41 14.42 10.40
C PRO A 65 0.71 13.41 11.29
N ARG A 66 1.49 12.57 11.97
CA ARG A 66 0.97 11.52 12.87
C ARG A 66 2.06 11.01 13.81
N THR A 67 1.64 10.56 15.00
CA THR A 67 2.45 9.74 15.90
C THR A 67 1.81 8.36 15.99
N THR A 68 2.52 7.31 15.56
CA THR A 68 1.96 5.96 15.46
C THR A 68 3.07 4.90 15.43
N ASP A 69 2.78 3.73 15.99
CA ASP A 69 3.65 2.57 15.89
C ASP A 69 3.65 2.02 14.46
N LYS A 70 4.74 1.36 14.09
CA LYS A 70 4.89 0.68 12.79
C LYS A 70 3.87 -0.44 12.58
N GLY A 71 3.40 -0.58 11.33
CA GLY A 71 2.53 -1.68 10.90
C GLY A 71 1.09 -1.60 11.39
N MET A 72 0.67 -0.45 11.91
CA MET A 72 -0.71 -0.17 12.28
C MET A 72 -1.52 0.19 11.04
N TRP A 73 -2.79 -0.21 11.02
CA TRP A 73 -3.76 0.32 10.07
C TRP A 73 -4.11 1.75 10.46
N TRP A 74 -3.80 2.71 9.58
CA TRP A 74 -4.14 4.11 9.79
C TRP A 74 -5.21 4.53 8.78
N LEU A 75 -6.45 4.63 9.24
CA LEU A 75 -7.62 4.98 8.43
C LEU A 75 -7.77 6.50 8.34
N HIS A 76 -8.07 7.02 7.15
CA HIS A 76 -8.27 8.44 6.91
C HIS A 76 -9.20 8.67 5.71
N GLU A 77 -9.55 9.94 5.45
CA GLU A 77 -10.53 10.31 4.43
C GLU A 77 -10.22 9.83 3.00
N TRP A 78 -8.94 9.57 2.70
CA TRP A 78 -8.48 9.16 1.38
C TRP A 78 -8.31 7.64 1.23
N GLY A 79 -8.36 6.87 2.32
CA GLY A 79 -8.18 5.42 2.29
C GLY A 79 -7.55 4.88 3.58
N VAL A 80 -6.66 3.91 3.40
CA VAL A 80 -5.98 3.24 4.51
C VAL A 80 -4.48 3.12 4.23
N ASP A 81 -3.69 3.50 5.22
CA ASP A 81 -2.25 3.35 5.23
C ASP A 81 -1.80 2.18 6.12
N ILE A 82 -0.67 1.56 5.75
CA ILE A 82 0.18 0.82 6.69
C ILE A 82 1.20 1.81 7.25
N SER A 83 1.21 2.02 8.56
CA SER A 83 2.08 3.02 9.18
C SER A 83 3.57 2.65 9.19
N PHE A 84 4.42 3.64 8.99
CA PHE A 84 5.79 3.61 9.50
C PHE A 84 5.78 3.89 11.00
N ASN A 85 6.86 3.55 11.69
CA ASN A 85 7.11 4.18 12.99
C ASN A 85 7.15 5.70 12.77
N SER A 86 6.35 6.45 13.52
CA SER A 86 6.15 7.87 13.27
C SER A 86 6.15 8.65 14.58
N ASP A 87 6.87 9.77 14.58
CA ASP A 87 6.80 10.85 15.55
C ASP A 87 6.49 12.14 14.78
N GLU A 88 5.36 12.79 15.06
CA GLU A 88 4.91 13.94 14.26
C GLU A 88 5.93 15.09 14.20
N LYS A 89 6.84 15.18 15.18
CA LYS A 89 7.81 16.27 15.28
C LYS A 89 8.97 16.10 14.31
N ASP A 90 9.43 14.86 14.14
CA ASP A 90 10.73 14.58 13.51
C ASP A 90 10.60 13.78 12.20
N TYR A 91 9.71 12.78 12.17
CA TYR A 91 9.52 11.93 11.00
C TYR A 91 8.21 11.14 11.06
N TYR A 92 7.47 11.09 9.95
CA TYR A 92 6.18 10.41 9.94
C TYR A 92 5.79 9.97 8.54
N GLY A 93 4.89 8.99 8.46
CA GLY A 93 4.36 8.56 7.18
C GLY A 93 3.61 7.23 7.20
N GLY A 94 3.28 6.77 6.01
CA GLY A 94 2.63 5.50 5.79
C GLY A 94 2.60 5.09 4.32
N ILE A 95 1.98 3.94 4.09
CA ILE A 95 1.89 3.29 2.78
C ILE A 95 0.43 3.11 2.44
N LEU A 96 -0.07 3.95 1.53
CA LEU A 96 -1.46 3.95 1.09
C LEU A 96 -1.73 2.74 0.19
N ILE A 97 -2.76 1.96 0.53
CA ILE A 97 -3.23 0.87 -0.34
C ILE A 97 -4.16 1.42 -1.39
N ARG A 98 -3.89 1.13 -2.67
CA ARG A 98 -4.64 1.72 -3.79
C ARG A 98 -5.39 0.72 -4.66
N SER A 99 -4.94 -0.52 -4.71
CA SER A 99 -5.67 -1.57 -5.43
C SER A 99 -5.40 -2.92 -4.83
N ILE A 100 -6.46 -3.71 -4.72
CA ILE A 100 -6.41 -5.08 -4.21
C ILE A 100 -7.18 -6.03 -5.14
N LEU A 101 -6.75 -7.29 -5.18
CA LEU A 101 -7.41 -8.35 -5.92
C LEU A 101 -7.90 -9.45 -4.96
N PRO A 102 -9.22 -9.66 -4.84
CA PRO A 102 -9.76 -10.78 -4.09
C PRO A 102 -9.27 -12.12 -4.66
N LEU A 103 -8.78 -13.00 -3.80
CA LEU A 103 -8.41 -14.37 -4.15
C LEU A 103 -9.61 -15.28 -3.93
N LYS A 104 -10.45 -15.43 -4.96
CA LYS A 104 -11.55 -16.41 -4.95
C LYS A 104 -10.99 -17.81 -5.27
N GLY A 105 -11.68 -18.85 -4.79
CA GLY A 105 -11.41 -20.23 -5.20
C GLY A 105 -11.56 -20.44 -6.72
N ASN A 106 -11.16 -21.63 -7.20
CA ASN A 106 -10.84 -21.98 -8.59
C ASN A 106 -11.78 -21.54 -9.73
N ASP A 107 -13.00 -21.05 -9.47
CA ASP A 107 -14.04 -20.94 -10.50
C ASP A 107 -14.52 -19.52 -10.84
N ASN A 108 -13.91 -18.44 -10.31
CA ASN A 108 -14.32 -17.07 -10.69
C ASN A 108 -13.13 -16.12 -10.93
N LYS A 109 -13.15 -15.45 -12.09
CA LYS A 109 -12.28 -14.30 -12.36
C LYS A 109 -12.67 -13.18 -11.38
N SER A 110 -11.84 -12.94 -10.38
CA SER A 110 -11.99 -11.76 -9.51
C SER A 110 -11.66 -10.49 -10.28
N GLU A 111 -12.46 -9.46 -10.06
CA GLU A 111 -12.18 -8.12 -10.57
C GLU A 111 -11.27 -7.37 -9.59
N VAL A 112 -10.42 -6.49 -10.12
CA VAL A 112 -9.59 -5.63 -9.26
C VAL A 112 -10.46 -4.59 -8.57
N ILE A 113 -10.33 -4.49 -7.26
CA ILE A 113 -10.87 -3.39 -6.48
C ILE A 113 -9.87 -2.25 -6.57
N CYS A 114 -10.24 -1.22 -7.33
CA CYS A 114 -9.37 -0.08 -7.61
C CYS A 114 -9.81 1.17 -6.85
N GLY A 115 -8.84 1.93 -6.37
CA GLY A 115 -9.04 3.19 -5.65
C GLY A 115 -8.89 3.01 -4.13
N PRO A 116 -8.15 3.90 -3.46
CA PRO A 116 -7.78 3.71 -2.05
C PRO A 116 -8.98 3.67 -1.10
N ARG A 117 -10.02 4.48 -1.36
CA ARG A 117 -11.27 4.44 -0.60
C ARG A 117 -12.04 3.13 -0.78
N ASN A 118 -12.05 2.58 -2.00
CA ASN A 118 -12.71 1.30 -2.26
C ASN A 118 -11.96 0.15 -1.57
N CYS A 119 -10.63 0.17 -1.56
CA CYS A 119 -9.83 -0.77 -0.78
C CYS A 119 -10.12 -0.66 0.72
N CYS A 120 -10.18 0.56 1.26
CA CYS A 120 -10.52 0.79 2.65
C CYS A 120 -11.91 0.26 3.00
N TRP A 121 -12.92 0.52 2.17
CA TRP A 121 -14.26 -0.03 2.39
C TRP A 121 -14.27 -1.55 2.30
N GLU A 122 -13.68 -2.16 1.28
CA GLU A 122 -13.64 -3.62 1.18
C GLU A 122 -12.99 -4.28 2.41
N LEU A 123 -11.90 -3.71 2.91
CA LEU A 123 -11.13 -4.32 4.00
C LEU A 123 -11.75 -4.09 5.39
N PHE A 124 -12.46 -2.98 5.59
CA PHE A 124 -12.89 -2.53 6.93
C PHE A 124 -14.40 -2.24 7.05
N TYR A 125 -15.20 -2.43 6.00
CA TYR A 125 -16.65 -2.28 6.07
C TYR A 125 -17.25 -3.48 6.79
N SER A 126 -17.48 -3.30 8.09
CA SER A 126 -17.96 -4.37 8.97
C SER A 126 -19.19 -3.94 9.77
N SER A 127 -19.93 -4.92 10.31
CA SER A 127 -21.10 -4.64 11.16
C SER A 127 -20.69 -3.89 12.43
N ALA A 128 -21.44 -2.83 12.77
CA ALA A 128 -21.26 -2.09 14.01
C ALA A 128 -21.79 -2.86 15.26
N LEU A 129 -22.45 -4.00 15.05
CA LEU A 129 -23.10 -4.79 16.09
C LEU A 129 -22.43 -6.14 16.33
N GLU A 130 -21.41 -6.48 15.54
CA GLU A 130 -20.74 -7.79 15.59
C GLU A 130 -19.23 -7.63 15.79
N GLN A 131 -18.61 -8.62 16.43
CA GLN A 131 -17.15 -8.65 16.57
C GLN A 131 -16.53 -9.11 15.25
N ASN A 132 -15.69 -8.26 14.66
CA ASN A 132 -14.97 -8.56 13.44
C ASN A 132 -13.47 -8.58 13.70
N THR A 133 -12.75 -9.50 13.06
CA THR A 133 -11.30 -9.55 13.16
C THR A 133 -10.68 -8.48 12.26
N MET A 134 -9.75 -7.69 12.79
CA MET A 134 -9.01 -6.72 11.98
C MET A 134 -8.23 -7.44 10.86
N PRO A 135 -8.20 -6.88 9.63
CA PRO A 135 -7.38 -7.42 8.56
C PRO A 135 -5.92 -7.60 8.98
N GLN A 136 -5.27 -8.65 8.49
CA GLN A 136 -3.88 -8.96 8.78
C GLN A 136 -3.07 -9.12 7.50
N ILE A 137 -1.90 -8.51 7.44
CA ILE A 137 -0.94 -8.76 6.37
C ILE A 137 -0.18 -10.03 6.72
N ILE A 138 -0.26 -11.03 5.85
CA ILE A 138 0.45 -12.28 5.97
C ILE A 138 1.54 -12.29 4.90
N THR A 139 2.79 -12.44 5.34
CA THR A 139 3.94 -12.59 4.45
C THR A 139 4.26 -14.06 4.26
N ASN A 140 4.39 -14.50 3.01
CA ASN A 140 4.82 -15.85 2.64
C ASN A 140 5.98 -15.75 1.65
N GLU A 141 7.21 -15.80 2.16
CA GLU A 141 8.42 -15.63 1.35
C GLU A 141 8.68 -16.80 0.39
N GLU A 142 8.06 -17.96 0.63
CA GLU A 142 8.31 -19.20 -0.13
C GLU A 142 7.28 -19.47 -1.25
N GLN A 143 6.18 -18.72 -1.32
CA GLN A 143 5.16 -18.85 -2.37
C GLN A 143 4.86 -17.50 -3.05
N SER A 144 5.70 -17.11 -4.02
CA SER A 144 5.32 -16.12 -5.02
C SER A 144 5.34 -16.75 -6.41
N ASN A 145 4.28 -17.49 -6.78
CA ASN A 145 4.06 -17.93 -8.17
C ASN A 145 3.61 -16.76 -9.08
N TYR A 146 4.09 -15.53 -8.82
CA TYR A 146 3.71 -14.34 -9.55
C TYR A 146 4.83 -13.89 -10.47
N SER A 147 4.56 -13.87 -11.76
CA SER A 147 5.49 -13.44 -12.82
C SER A 147 5.45 -11.94 -13.10
N GLY A 148 4.80 -11.16 -12.24
CA GLY A 148 4.72 -9.71 -12.39
C GLY A 148 6.05 -9.02 -12.08
N GLU A 149 6.28 -7.85 -12.67
CA GLU A 149 7.46 -7.03 -12.40
C GLU A 149 7.09 -5.81 -11.55
N LEU A 150 8.03 -5.31 -10.74
CA LEU A 150 7.80 -4.08 -9.99
C LEU A 150 7.76 -2.87 -10.94
N GLY A 151 6.62 -2.19 -10.96
CA GLY A 151 6.45 -0.89 -11.58
C GLY A 151 6.51 0.23 -10.56
N ARG A 152 7.00 1.39 -11.00
CA ARG A 152 6.90 2.65 -10.25
C ARG A 152 6.52 3.80 -11.16
N THR A 153 5.81 4.79 -10.62
CA THR A 153 5.39 6.02 -11.32
C THR A 153 5.10 7.12 -10.30
N LYS A 154 4.77 8.32 -10.78
CA LYS A 154 4.32 9.43 -9.91
C LYS A 154 3.02 9.06 -9.18
N ARG A 155 2.91 9.54 -7.94
CA ARG A 155 1.69 9.42 -7.13
C ARG A 155 0.50 10.09 -7.81
N HIS A 156 -0.68 9.53 -7.59
CA HIS A 156 -1.95 10.12 -7.99
C HIS A 156 -2.48 11.03 -6.88
N ILE A 157 -2.12 12.31 -6.96
CA ILE A 157 -2.51 13.35 -6.00
C ILE A 157 -3.58 14.24 -6.65
N THR A 158 -4.73 14.37 -5.99
CA THR A 158 -5.89 15.15 -6.49
C THR A 158 -5.97 16.56 -5.89
N GLY A 159 -5.04 16.93 -5.02
CA GLY A 159 -4.98 18.22 -4.32
C GLY A 159 -4.14 19.28 -5.02
N LYS A 160 -4.16 20.52 -4.48
CA LYS A 160 -3.33 21.64 -4.98
C LYS A 160 -1.83 21.43 -4.74
N LYS A 161 -1.48 20.72 -3.66
CA LYS A 161 -0.12 20.32 -3.36
C LYS A 161 0.27 19.14 -4.23
N GLN A 162 1.51 19.14 -4.74
CA GLN A 162 2.01 18.04 -5.57
C GLN A 162 2.95 17.09 -4.81
N GLY A 163 3.27 17.41 -3.55
CA GLY A 163 4.29 16.69 -2.78
C GLY A 163 5.68 16.82 -3.41
N ILE A 164 6.61 16.04 -2.88
CA ILE A 164 7.93 15.91 -3.51
C ILE A 164 7.83 15.17 -4.86
N SER A 165 8.66 15.58 -5.83
CA SER A 165 8.81 14.89 -7.10
C SER A 165 9.49 13.54 -6.91
N GLY A 166 8.75 12.44 -7.01
CA GLY A 166 9.28 11.09 -6.91
C GLY A 166 8.32 10.04 -7.46
N ASP A 167 8.87 8.92 -7.93
CA ASP A 167 8.09 7.76 -8.39
C ASP A 167 7.67 6.89 -7.20
N TYR A 168 6.90 7.47 -6.27
CA TYR A 168 6.51 6.83 -5.01
C TYR A 168 5.20 6.04 -5.08
N ARG A 169 4.68 5.81 -6.29
CA ARG A 169 3.57 4.88 -6.54
C ARG A 169 4.12 3.59 -7.12
N PHE A 170 3.99 2.50 -6.39
CA PHE A 170 4.45 1.18 -6.79
C PHE A 170 3.28 0.28 -7.15
N TYR A 171 3.47 -0.53 -8.17
CA TYR A 171 2.42 -1.40 -8.70
C TYR A 171 3.03 -2.64 -9.35
N VAL A 172 2.20 -3.66 -9.53
CA VAL A 172 2.61 -4.85 -10.27
C VAL A 172 2.35 -4.65 -11.76
N LYS A 173 3.39 -4.77 -12.59
CA LYS A 173 3.32 -4.70 -14.06
C LYS A 173 2.88 -6.05 -14.66
N ASN A 174 2.46 -5.98 -15.93
CA ASN A 174 2.18 -7.14 -16.79
C ASN A 174 1.11 -8.08 -16.21
N LEU A 175 0.15 -7.49 -15.50
CA LEU A 175 -0.98 -8.19 -14.96
C LEU A 175 -2.07 -8.34 -16.01
N GLU A 176 -2.33 -9.57 -16.45
CA GLU A 176 -3.55 -9.90 -17.18
C GLU A 176 -4.74 -9.91 -16.20
N ILE A 177 -5.19 -8.74 -15.75
CA ILE A 177 -6.36 -8.64 -14.89
C ILE A 177 -7.42 -7.75 -15.53
N LYS A 178 -8.68 -8.16 -15.36
CA LYS A 178 -9.84 -7.33 -15.66
C LYS A 178 -9.97 -6.23 -14.61
N VAL A 179 -9.93 -5.00 -15.09
CA VAL A 179 -10.12 -3.78 -14.29
C VAL A 179 -11.52 -3.26 -14.60
N SER A 180 -12.21 -2.71 -13.60
CA SER A 180 -13.46 -1.97 -13.86
C SER A 180 -13.19 -0.85 -14.86
N LYS A 181 -14.11 -0.66 -15.82
CA LYS A 181 -13.97 0.32 -16.91
C LYS A 181 -13.86 1.77 -16.43
N ASP A 182 -14.25 2.04 -15.17
CA ASP A 182 -14.35 3.40 -14.64
C ASP A 182 -13.13 3.86 -13.83
N TYR A 183 -12.10 3.02 -13.65
CA TYR A 183 -10.88 3.43 -12.93
C TYR A 183 -9.88 4.13 -13.86
N ASN A 184 -10.00 5.46 -13.95
CA ASN A 184 -9.15 6.29 -14.81
C ASN A 184 -7.72 6.52 -14.27
N ALA A 185 -7.45 6.15 -13.02
CA ALA A 185 -6.15 6.35 -12.39
C ALA A 185 -5.21 5.13 -12.55
N SER A 186 -5.39 4.27 -13.55
CA SER A 186 -4.58 3.05 -13.72
C SER A 186 -3.10 3.34 -14.03
N PRO A 187 -2.14 2.83 -13.23
CA PRO A 187 -0.72 2.80 -13.61
C PRO A 187 -0.39 1.63 -14.57
N TRP A 188 -1.30 0.69 -14.77
CA TRP A 188 -1.20 -0.42 -15.74
C TRP A 188 -1.85 -0.07 -17.08
N LYS A 189 -1.30 -0.61 -18.17
CA LYS A 189 -1.99 -0.60 -19.47
C LYS A 189 -3.07 -1.68 -19.45
N ILE A 190 -4.33 -1.27 -19.60
CA ILE A 190 -5.40 -2.23 -19.92
C ILE A 190 -5.16 -2.65 -21.37
N ASN A 191 -4.83 -3.93 -21.60
CA ASN A 191 -4.91 -4.47 -22.96
C ASN A 191 -6.39 -4.42 -23.35
N GLN A 192 -6.74 -3.49 -24.23
CA GLN A 192 -8.07 -3.38 -24.84
C GLN A 192 -8.25 -4.48 -25.88
#